data_AF-A0A6G7T602-F1
#
_entry.id   AF-A0A6G7T602-F1
#
_cell.length_a   1.000
_cell.length_b   1.000
_cell.length_c   1.000
_cell.angle_alpha   90.00
_cell.angle_beta   90.00
_cell.angle_gamma   90.00
#
_symmetry.space_group_name_H-M   'P 1'
#
loop_
_entity.id
_entity.type
_entity.pdbx_description
1 polymer ?
#
loop_
_entity_poly.entity_id
_entity_poly.type
_entity_poly.pdbx_seq_one_letter_code
_entity_poly.pdbx_strand_id
1 'polypeptide(L)'
;MKRVVALVVGVVLAVSACSGENSNKQAAAKPSAPKSVAPPKPKVKLSGAWGKKFDAVSNKGGPGVCADVGDDGCANFLTEIMSLTLDLQEEIEGQHRGREYPRTMDQIRKMTRASDSYVNAGCQGSAEARLDGSPCFSDASTIMVGAPIIGMNLQTDEIRYKLDG
;
A
#
# COMPACT_ATOMS: atom_id res chain seq x y z
N MET A 1 13.04 39.64 30.63
CA MET A 1 14.45 39.24 30.90
C MET A 1 14.89 38.39 29.71
N LYS A 2 15.67 38.90 28.72
CA LYS A 2 17.16 38.87 28.63
C LYS A 2 17.72 37.50 29.03
N ARG A 3 18.54 36.75 28.29
CA ARG A 3 19.16 36.67 26.94
C ARG A 3 19.50 35.14 26.78
N VAL A 4 19.86 34.53 25.66
CA VAL A 4 21.13 34.66 24.90
C VAL A 4 21.05 33.70 23.69
N VAL A 5 21.50 34.20 22.56
CA VAL A 5 21.73 33.57 21.25
C VAL A 5 23.00 32.71 21.28
N ALA A 6 23.05 31.59 20.55
CA ALA A 6 24.30 31.09 19.96
C ALA A 6 24.05 30.46 18.59
N LEU A 7 24.82 30.94 17.62
CA LEU A 7 24.71 30.80 16.17
C LEU A 7 26.14 30.47 15.70
N VAL A 8 26.39 29.32 15.06
CA VAL A 8 27.61 28.99 14.27
C VAL A 8 27.20 27.82 13.34
N VAL A 9 27.05 27.87 12.01
CA VAL A 9 27.82 28.38 10.83
C VAL A 9 28.98 27.46 10.38
N GLY A 10 28.92 27.06 9.09
CA GLY A 10 30.04 26.61 8.24
C GLY A 10 29.92 25.13 7.79
N VAL A 11 29.39 24.78 6.61
CA VAL A 11 29.82 24.98 5.20
C VAL A 11 31.23 24.49 4.91
N VAL A 12 31.35 23.40 4.13
CA VAL A 12 32.41 23.26 3.10
C VAL A 12 31.81 22.56 1.87
N LEU A 13 31.64 23.33 0.80
CA LEU A 13 31.52 22.87 -0.58
C LEU A 13 32.92 22.42 -1.04
N ALA A 14 33.06 21.19 -1.52
CA ALA A 14 34.23 20.81 -2.31
C ALA A 14 33.81 20.73 -3.79
N VAL A 15 33.88 21.88 -4.46
CA VAL A 15 33.99 21.96 -5.92
C VAL A 15 35.47 21.82 -6.24
N SER A 16 35.88 20.71 -6.86
CA SER A 16 37.21 20.62 -7.48
C SER A 16 37.06 20.83 -8.98
N ALA A 17 37.37 22.04 -9.42
CA ALA A 17 37.53 22.44 -10.81
C ALA A 17 38.79 21.81 -11.43
N CYS A 18 38.71 21.60 -12.75
CA CYS A 18 39.81 21.21 -13.63
C CYS A 18 40.98 22.21 -13.62
N SER A 19 42.22 21.72 -13.61
CA SER A 19 43.25 21.97 -14.66
C SER A 19 44.63 21.58 -14.14
N GLY A 20 45.26 20.64 -14.84
CA GLY A 20 46.66 20.24 -14.64
C GLY A 20 47.18 19.67 -15.95
N GLU A 21 47.80 20.53 -16.75
CA GLU A 21 48.51 20.20 -17.97
C GLU A 21 49.96 19.85 -17.61
N ASN A 22 50.39 18.60 -17.86
CA ASN A 22 51.65 18.28 -18.55
C ASN A 22 51.90 16.77 -18.71
N SER A 23 52.04 16.39 -19.99
CA SER A 23 53.01 15.45 -20.57
C SER A 23 53.01 13.95 -20.22
N ASN A 24 52.64 13.18 -21.25
CA ASN A 24 53.26 11.93 -21.69
C ASN A 24 53.28 10.71 -20.74
N LYS A 25 52.28 9.84 -20.90
CA LYS A 25 52.46 8.45 -21.37
C LYS A 25 51.10 7.87 -21.74
N GLN A 26 50.88 7.73 -23.04
CA GLN A 26 49.66 7.15 -23.62
C GLN A 26 49.66 5.63 -23.36
N ALA A 27 49.17 5.22 -22.19
CA ALA A 27 48.64 3.88 -22.02
C ALA A 27 47.21 3.92 -22.57
N ALA A 28 46.99 3.24 -23.70
CA ALA A 28 45.67 3.12 -24.31
C ALA A 28 44.69 2.51 -23.29
N ALA A 29 43.84 3.34 -22.71
CA ALA A 29 42.71 2.90 -21.90
C ALA A 29 41.81 2.08 -22.82
N LYS A 30 41.73 0.77 -22.58
CA LYS A 30 40.77 -0.10 -23.26
C LYS A 30 39.37 0.50 -23.07
N PRO A 31 38.54 0.60 -24.13
CA PRO A 31 37.16 0.99 -23.99
C PRO A 31 36.49 0.06 -22.98
N SER A 32 36.08 0.60 -21.84
CA SER A 32 35.29 -0.15 -20.88
C SER A 32 33.95 -0.44 -21.56
N ALA A 33 33.70 -1.72 -21.86
CA ALA A 33 32.45 -2.16 -22.47
C ALA A 33 31.26 -1.59 -21.68
N PRO A 34 30.18 -1.15 -22.35
CA PRO A 34 28.96 -0.73 -21.65
C PRO A 34 28.55 -1.87 -20.71
N LYS A 35 28.35 -1.56 -19.42
CA LYS A 35 27.77 -2.53 -18.50
C LYS A 35 26.42 -2.94 -19.07
N SER A 36 26.33 -4.18 -19.53
CA SER A 36 25.09 -4.79 -19.99
C SER A 36 24.11 -4.72 -18.81
N VAL A 37 23.15 -3.80 -18.89
CA VAL A 37 22.06 -3.71 -17.93
C VAL A 37 21.21 -4.94 -18.18
N ALA A 38 21.21 -5.88 -17.24
CA ALA A 38 20.34 -7.03 -17.31
C ALA A 38 18.89 -6.54 -17.55
N PRO A 39 18.13 -7.19 -18.45
CA PRO A 39 16.76 -6.77 -18.69
C PRO A 39 15.99 -6.76 -17.36
N PRO A 40 15.17 -5.73 -17.10
CA PRO A 40 14.39 -5.67 -15.88
C PRO A 40 13.53 -6.93 -15.79
N LYS A 41 13.55 -7.59 -14.63
CA LYS A 41 12.68 -8.74 -14.38
C LYS A 41 11.22 -8.34 -14.64
N PRO A 42 10.42 -9.19 -15.30
CA PRO A 42 8.99 -8.92 -15.47
C PRO A 42 8.34 -8.65 -14.12
N LYS A 43 7.54 -7.58 -14.03
CA LYS A 43 6.79 -7.24 -12.83
C LYS A 43 5.56 -8.14 -12.73
N VAL A 44 5.70 -9.25 -12.00
CA VAL A 44 4.64 -10.26 -11.83
C VAL A 44 3.34 -9.61 -11.30
N LYS A 45 2.21 -9.97 -11.91
CA LYS A 45 0.86 -9.58 -11.47
C LYS A 45 0.55 -10.08 -10.06
N LEU A 46 -0.11 -9.24 -9.27
CA LEU A 46 -0.63 -9.57 -7.96
C LEU A 46 -2.07 -10.10 -8.04
N SER A 47 -2.88 -9.68 -9.03
CA SER A 47 -4.30 -10.05 -9.14
C SER A 47 -4.55 -11.56 -9.14
N GLY A 48 -3.65 -12.36 -9.72
CA GLY A 48 -3.81 -13.81 -9.78
C GLY A 48 -3.79 -14.48 -8.41
N ALA A 49 -2.81 -14.15 -7.56
CA ALA A 49 -2.70 -14.73 -6.22
C ALA A 49 -3.63 -14.04 -5.23
N TRP A 50 -3.67 -12.70 -5.26
CA TRP A 50 -4.42 -11.91 -4.29
C TRP A 50 -5.92 -11.91 -4.56
N GLY A 51 -6.35 -11.89 -5.83
CA GLY A 51 -7.77 -12.02 -6.17
C GLY A 51 -8.38 -13.28 -5.56
N LYS A 52 -7.69 -14.43 -5.69
CA LYS A 52 -8.13 -15.69 -5.06
C LYS A 52 -8.21 -15.62 -3.54
N LYS A 53 -7.28 -14.93 -2.88
CA LYS A 53 -7.32 -14.75 -1.41
C LYS A 53 -8.54 -13.90 -1.01
N PHE A 54 -8.81 -12.81 -1.74
CA PHE A 54 -9.97 -11.94 -1.48
C PHE A 54 -11.30 -12.64 -1.78
N ASP A 55 -11.37 -13.44 -2.85
CA ASP A 55 -12.53 -14.27 -3.15
C ASP A 55 -12.76 -15.30 -2.03
N ALA A 56 -11.68 -15.96 -1.58
CA ALA A 56 -11.75 -16.96 -0.53
C ALA A 56 -12.26 -16.36 0.80
N VAL A 57 -11.73 -15.22 1.24
CA VAL A 57 -12.22 -14.59 2.48
C VAL A 57 -13.65 -14.09 2.32
N SER A 58 -13.99 -13.44 1.19
CA SER A 58 -15.36 -12.93 0.95
C SER A 58 -16.40 -14.05 0.95
N ASN A 59 -16.04 -15.24 0.45
CA ASN A 59 -16.92 -16.40 0.43
C ASN A 59 -17.11 -17.07 1.80
N LYS A 60 -16.23 -16.83 2.79
CA LYS A 60 -16.40 -17.37 4.15
C LYS A 60 -17.59 -16.78 4.89
N GLY A 61 -17.95 -15.53 4.59
CA GLY A 61 -19.04 -14.86 5.30
C GLY A 61 -20.37 -15.56 5.09
N GLY A 62 -20.67 -15.98 3.85
CA GLY A 62 -22.00 -16.49 3.53
C GLY A 62 -23.11 -15.45 3.76
N PRO A 63 -24.38 -15.83 3.52
CA PRO A 63 -25.50 -14.92 3.69
C PRO A 63 -25.66 -14.49 5.16
N GLY A 64 -25.64 -13.19 5.43
CA GLY A 64 -25.98 -12.63 6.73
C GLY A 64 -24.86 -12.62 7.78
N VAL A 65 -23.58 -12.85 7.41
CA VAL A 65 -22.43 -12.79 8.34
C VAL A 65 -22.36 -11.52 9.19
N CYS A 66 -22.85 -10.42 8.63
CA CYS A 66 -22.93 -9.11 9.27
C CYS A 66 -24.36 -8.58 9.23
N ALA A 67 -25.36 -9.47 9.34
CA ALA A 67 -26.76 -9.07 9.53
C ALA A 67 -26.92 -8.27 10.83
N ASP A 68 -26.11 -8.61 11.84
CA ASP A 68 -25.75 -7.69 12.88
C ASP A 68 -24.25 -7.35 12.81
N VAL A 69 -23.99 -6.05 12.78
CA VAL A 69 -22.62 -5.50 12.74
C VAL A 69 -22.03 -5.34 14.13
N GLY A 70 -22.81 -5.49 15.21
CA GLY A 70 -22.30 -5.48 16.59
C GLY A 70 -21.77 -6.83 17.07
N ASP A 71 -22.30 -7.94 16.55
CA ASP A 71 -21.93 -9.28 16.97
C ASP A 71 -20.47 -9.66 16.64
N ASP A 72 -19.86 -10.48 17.50
CA ASP A 72 -18.47 -10.95 17.35
C ASP A 72 -18.22 -11.70 16.03
N GLY A 73 -19.23 -12.38 15.50
CA GLY A 73 -19.13 -13.05 14.20
C GLY A 73 -18.81 -12.08 13.07
N CYS A 74 -19.50 -10.93 13.05
CA CYS A 74 -19.22 -9.89 12.07
C CYS A 74 -17.86 -9.25 12.33
N ALA A 75 -17.55 -8.88 13.57
CA ALA A 75 -16.27 -8.25 13.91
C ALA A 75 -15.06 -9.12 13.50
N ASN A 76 -15.14 -10.43 13.75
CA ASN A 76 -14.12 -11.39 13.32
C ASN A 76 -14.00 -11.46 11.79
N PHE A 77 -15.14 -11.50 11.08
CA PHE A 77 -15.14 -11.51 9.62
C PHE A 77 -14.53 -10.24 9.00
N LEU A 78 -14.90 -9.06 9.53
CA LEU A 78 -14.31 -7.78 9.12
C LEU A 78 -12.80 -7.76 9.39
N THR A 79 -12.36 -8.33 10.51
CA THR A 79 -10.94 -8.45 10.87
C THR A 79 -10.18 -9.34 9.88
N GLU A 80 -10.75 -10.48 9.46
CA GLU A 80 -10.11 -11.32 8.44
C GLU A 80 -9.92 -10.58 7.11
N ILE A 81 -10.93 -9.83 6.67
CA ILE A 81 -10.83 -8.99 5.47
C ILE A 81 -9.74 -7.94 5.62
N MET A 82 -9.70 -7.24 6.76
CA MET A 82 -8.74 -6.17 7.00
C MET A 82 -7.31 -6.68 7.15
N SER A 83 -7.10 -7.83 7.79
CA SER A 83 -5.79 -8.48 7.82
C SER A 83 -5.26 -8.73 6.42
N LEU A 84 -6.08 -9.34 5.54
CA LEU A 84 -5.68 -9.59 4.16
C LEU A 84 -5.44 -8.29 3.37
N THR A 85 -6.22 -7.25 3.67
CA THR A 85 -6.08 -5.92 3.07
C THR A 85 -4.74 -5.27 3.42
N LEU A 86 -4.31 -5.39 4.68
CA LEU A 86 -3.03 -4.86 5.14
C LEU A 86 -1.86 -5.69 4.63
N ASP A 87 -1.99 -7.03 4.55
CA ASP A 87 -0.98 -7.89 3.94
C ASP A 87 -0.73 -7.51 2.46
N LEU A 88 -1.80 -7.19 1.72
CA LEU A 88 -1.67 -6.72 0.33
C LEU A 88 -0.97 -5.35 0.27
N GLN A 89 -1.29 -4.45 1.21
CA GLN A 89 -0.63 -3.15 1.29
C GLN A 89 0.88 -3.34 1.49
N GLU A 90 1.28 -4.19 2.44
CA GLU A 90 2.68 -4.50 2.71
C GLU A 90 3.38 -5.08 1.49
N GLU A 91 2.75 -6.01 0.76
CA GLU A 91 3.30 -6.57 -0.47
C GLU A 91 3.54 -5.49 -1.56
N ILE A 92 2.57 -4.60 -1.76
CA ILE A 92 2.69 -3.52 -2.75
C ILE A 92 3.80 -2.53 -2.35
N GLU A 93 3.82 -2.11 -1.09
CA GLU A 93 4.78 -1.13 -0.59
C GLU A 93 6.19 -1.71 -0.48
N GLY A 94 6.32 -2.95 -0.04
CA GLY A 94 7.58 -3.70 0.07
C GLY A 94 8.24 -3.96 -1.28
N GLN A 95 7.44 -4.10 -2.35
CA GLN A 95 7.96 -4.16 -3.73
C GLN A 95 8.14 -2.76 -4.36
N HIS A 96 7.84 -1.67 -3.65
CA HIS A 96 7.83 -0.29 -4.15
C HIS A 96 6.91 -0.08 -5.37
N ARG A 97 5.78 -0.78 -5.41
CA ARG A 97 4.84 -0.79 -6.55
C ARG A 97 3.60 0.09 -6.37
N GLY A 98 3.61 0.98 -5.38
CA GLY A 98 2.45 1.84 -5.09
C GLY A 98 2.01 2.72 -6.26
N ARG A 99 2.91 3.05 -7.20
CA ARG A 99 2.57 3.83 -8.40
C ARG A 99 1.80 3.02 -9.42
N GLU A 100 2.07 1.72 -9.50
CA GLU A 100 1.42 0.76 -10.39
C GLU A 100 0.06 0.29 -9.85
N TYR A 101 -0.24 0.52 -8.58
CA TYR A 101 -1.50 0.10 -7.94
C TYR A 101 -2.31 1.25 -7.31
N PRO A 102 -2.54 2.38 -8.01
CA PRO A 102 -3.12 3.57 -7.41
C PRO A 102 -4.58 3.37 -6.95
N ARG A 103 -5.40 2.59 -7.66
CA ARG A 103 -6.80 2.34 -7.28
C ARG A 103 -6.88 1.36 -6.13
N THR A 104 -6.06 0.31 -6.17
CA THR A 104 -5.95 -0.64 -5.06
C THR A 104 -5.52 0.07 -3.78
N MET A 105 -4.49 0.91 -3.83
CA MET A 105 -4.03 1.67 -2.66
C MET A 105 -5.08 2.68 -2.15
N ASP A 106 -5.86 3.30 -3.03
CA ASP A 106 -6.97 4.16 -2.61
C ASP A 106 -8.08 3.36 -1.90
N GLN A 107 -8.42 2.18 -2.42
CA GLN A 107 -9.41 1.31 -1.79
C GLN A 107 -8.95 0.78 -0.43
N ILE A 108 -7.68 0.35 -0.32
CA ILE A 108 -7.06 -0.05 0.94
C ILE A 108 -7.24 1.08 1.98
N ARG A 109 -6.87 2.33 1.64
CA ARG A 109 -7.02 3.46 2.56
C ARG A 109 -8.46 3.72 2.98
N LYS A 110 -9.45 3.52 2.09
CA LYS A 110 -10.87 3.66 2.44
C LYS A 110 -11.29 2.59 3.45
N MET A 111 -10.88 1.34 3.23
CA MET A 111 -11.18 0.22 4.11
C MET A 111 -10.49 0.38 5.47
N THR A 112 -9.23 0.82 5.51
CA THR A 112 -8.53 1.13 6.77
C THR A 112 -9.26 2.20 7.56
N ARG A 113 -9.68 3.30 6.93
CA ARG A 113 -10.46 4.35 7.63
C ARG A 113 -11.80 3.84 8.17
N ALA A 114 -12.49 3.00 7.41
CA ALA A 114 -13.74 2.38 7.87
C ALA A 114 -13.48 1.44 9.05
N SER A 115 -12.41 0.63 8.99
CA SER A 115 -12.00 -0.24 10.10
C SER A 115 -11.69 0.56 11.36
N ASP A 116 -10.91 1.63 11.23
CA ASP A 116 -10.60 2.51 12.35
C ASP A 116 -11.86 3.17 12.92
N SER A 117 -12.77 3.63 12.05
CA SER A 117 -14.05 4.24 12.46
C SER A 117 -14.94 3.24 13.19
N TYR A 118 -15.06 2.01 12.67
CA TYR A 118 -15.80 0.92 13.31
C TYR A 118 -15.27 0.59 14.71
N VAL A 119 -13.94 0.50 14.86
CA VAL A 119 -13.30 0.23 16.16
C VAL A 119 -13.47 1.43 17.11
N ASN A 120 -13.22 2.65 16.65
CA ASN A 120 -13.28 3.86 17.47
C ASN A 120 -14.70 4.19 17.94
N ALA A 121 -15.71 3.83 17.15
CA ALA A 121 -17.12 3.94 17.54
C ALA A 121 -17.55 2.85 18.54
N GLY A 122 -16.69 1.86 18.86
CA GLY A 122 -17.01 0.78 19.77
C GLY A 122 -18.09 -0.15 19.22
N CYS A 123 -18.10 -0.38 17.91
CA CYS A 123 -19.18 -1.12 17.25
C CYS A 123 -19.28 -2.57 17.72
N GLN A 124 -18.15 -3.24 17.94
CA GLN A 124 -18.13 -4.60 18.47
C GLN A 124 -18.73 -4.65 19.87
N GLY A 125 -19.75 -5.50 20.06
CA GLY A 125 -20.45 -5.69 21.33
C GLY A 125 -21.46 -4.58 21.66
N SER A 126 -21.65 -3.57 20.81
CA SER A 126 -22.62 -2.50 21.04
C SER A 126 -24.01 -2.90 20.54
N ALA A 127 -25.02 -2.73 21.41
CA ALA A 127 -26.42 -2.89 21.03
C ALA A 127 -26.90 -1.76 20.10
N GLU A 128 -26.24 -0.60 20.19
CA GLU A 128 -26.47 0.60 19.40
C GLU A 128 -25.90 0.50 17.97
N ALA A 129 -25.04 -0.48 17.70
CA ALA A 129 -24.46 -0.72 16.38
C ALA A 129 -25.53 -1.00 15.30
N ARG A 130 -26.71 -1.48 15.72
CA ARG A 130 -27.88 -1.80 14.87
C ARG A 130 -28.77 -0.59 14.58
N LEU A 131 -28.58 0.53 15.26
CA LEU A 131 -29.48 1.68 15.15
C LEU A 131 -29.30 2.39 13.81
N ASP A 132 -30.41 2.81 13.22
CA ASP A 132 -30.40 3.60 11.98
C ASP A 132 -29.62 4.92 12.21
N GLY A 133 -28.70 5.21 11.30
CA GLY A 133 -27.73 6.31 11.42
C GLY A 133 -26.44 5.99 12.21
N SER A 134 -26.28 4.78 12.74
CA SER A 134 -25.00 4.34 13.32
C SER A 134 -23.91 4.22 12.25
N PRO A 135 -22.68 4.72 12.50
CA PRO A 135 -21.56 4.56 11.57
C PRO A 135 -21.14 3.08 11.41
N CYS A 136 -21.47 2.23 12.38
CA CYS A 136 -21.08 0.83 12.42
C CYS A 136 -21.53 0.06 11.17
N PHE A 137 -22.75 0.28 10.71
CA PHE A 137 -23.26 -0.40 9.53
C PHE A 137 -22.56 0.08 8.25
N SER A 138 -22.36 1.39 8.10
CA SER A 138 -21.68 1.95 6.92
C SER A 138 -20.21 1.55 6.84
N ASP A 139 -19.54 1.48 7.99
CA ASP A 139 -18.13 1.11 8.08
C ASP A 139 -17.94 -0.38 7.80
N ALA A 140 -18.74 -1.24 8.45
CA ALA A 140 -18.77 -2.67 8.16
C ALA A 140 -19.05 -2.95 6.67
N SER A 141 -20.03 -2.25 6.09
CA SER A 141 -20.36 -2.35 4.66
C SER A 141 -19.20 -1.93 3.77
N THR A 142 -18.48 -0.86 4.13
CA THR A 142 -17.32 -0.37 3.37
C THR A 142 -16.20 -1.41 3.33
N ILE A 143 -15.97 -2.11 4.44
CA ILE A 143 -14.97 -3.19 4.53
C ILE A 143 -15.43 -4.40 3.70
N MET A 144 -16.66 -4.88 3.91
CA MET A 144 -17.21 -6.05 3.21
C MET A 144 -17.24 -5.87 1.69
N VAL A 145 -17.77 -4.73 1.21
CA VAL A 145 -17.84 -4.42 -0.22
C VAL A 145 -16.47 -4.05 -0.78
N GLY A 146 -15.58 -3.53 0.06
CA GLY A 146 -14.22 -3.19 -0.34
C GLY A 146 -13.38 -4.38 -0.76
N ALA A 147 -13.55 -5.54 -0.11
CA ALA A 147 -12.82 -6.77 -0.43
C ALA A 147 -12.94 -7.20 -1.91
N PRO A 148 -14.13 -7.40 -2.50
CA PRO A 148 -14.25 -7.71 -3.92
C PRO A 148 -13.80 -6.55 -4.82
N ILE A 149 -13.94 -5.30 -4.38
CA ILE A 149 -13.45 -4.13 -5.13
C ILE A 149 -11.92 -4.13 -5.24
N ILE A 150 -11.18 -4.60 -4.22
CA ILE A 150 -9.72 -4.77 -4.31
C ILE A 150 -9.35 -5.71 -5.47
N GLY A 151 -10.03 -6.86 -5.60
CA GLY A 151 -9.78 -7.81 -6.69
C GLY A 151 -9.94 -7.16 -8.07
N MET A 152 -11.03 -6.41 -8.26
CA MET A 152 -11.28 -5.66 -9.51
C MET A 152 -10.25 -4.55 -9.75
N ASN A 153 -9.85 -3.83 -8.70
CA ASN A 153 -8.86 -2.75 -8.79
C ASN A 153 -7.47 -3.28 -9.13
N LEU A 154 -7.06 -4.42 -8.56
CA LEU A 154 -5.78 -5.07 -8.90
C LEU A 154 -5.69 -5.36 -10.40
N GLN A 155 -6.74 -5.96 -10.97
CA GLN A 155 -6.80 -6.24 -12.41
C GLN A 155 -6.80 -4.94 -13.23
N THR A 156 -7.59 -3.95 -12.82
CA THR A 156 -7.68 -2.66 -13.52
C THR A 156 -6.35 -1.93 -13.55
N ASP A 157 -5.65 -1.89 -12.42
CA ASP A 157 -4.34 -1.27 -12.27
C ASP A 157 -3.29 -2.02 -13.11
N GLU A 158 -3.28 -3.35 -13.07
CA GLU A 158 -2.37 -4.18 -13.88
C GLU A 158 -2.57 -4.02 -15.38
N ILE A 159 -3.82 -3.96 -15.85
CA ILE A 159 -4.16 -3.68 -17.25
C ILE A 159 -3.65 -2.30 -17.64
N ARG A 160 -3.91 -1.28 -16.81
CA ARG A 160 -3.51 0.11 -17.07
C ARG A 160 -1.99 0.25 -17.19
N TYR A 161 -1.24 -0.41 -16.31
CA TYR A 161 0.23 -0.32 -16.27
C TYR A 161 0.93 -1.40 -17.11
N LYS A 162 0.17 -2.22 -17.85
CA LYS A 162 0.69 -3.30 -18.71
C LYS A 162 1.65 -4.20 -17.94
N LEU A 163 1.25 -4.59 -16.74
CA LEU A 163 2.04 -5.52 -15.94
C LEU A 163 1.94 -6.90 -16.57
N ASP A 164 3.10 -7.48 -16.88
CA ASP A 164 3.20 -8.79 -17.50
C ASP A 164 3.27 -9.88 -16.42
N GLY A 165 2.61 -11.01 -16.70
CA GLY A 165 2.50 -12.14 -15.79
C GLY A 165 1.75 -13.26 -16.48
#